data_AF-A0A850X7P9-F1
#
_entry.id   AF-A0A850X7P9-F1
#
_cell.length_a   1.000
_cell.length_b   1.000
_cell.length_c   1.000
_cell.angle_alpha   90.00
_cell.angle_beta   90.00
_cell.angle_gamma   90.00
#
_symmetry.space_group_name_H-M   'P 1'
#
loop_
_entity.id
_entity.type
_entity.pdbx_description
1 polymer ?
#
loop_
_entity_poly.entity_id
_entity_poly.type
_entity_poly.pdbx_seq_one_letter_code
_entity_poly.pdbx_strand_id
1 'polypeptide(L)'
;MILKVYTALLFLFLVNSVWTRTVRQVYDDLDPEHWSRYTSECPRECFCPPSFPNALYCDNKGLKEIPAIPARIWYLYLQNNLIETVSEKPFVNATHLRWINLNKNKITNNGIENGVLSKLKKLLYLFLEDNELEEVPAPLPVGLEQLRLARNKISRIPEGVFNNLENLTMLDLHQNSLLDSALQSDTFQGLNNLMQLNIAKNSLKKMPLSIPANTLQLFLDNNSIEVIPENYFSAIPKVTFLRLNYNKLSDDGIPPNGFNVSSILDLQLSHNQLTKIPPINAHLEHLHLDHNKIKSVNGTQICPVSIAVAEDHSLYGNIPRLRYLRLDGNEIQPPIPLDIMICFRLLQAVII
;
A
#
# COMPACT_ATOMS: atom_id res chain seq x y z
N MET A 1 50.58 -14.64 -37.38
CA MET A 1 49.71 -15.65 -36.75
C MET A 1 50.63 -16.67 -36.07
N ILE A 2 51.22 -16.41 -34.90
CA ILE A 2 50.87 -17.10 -33.63
C ILE A 2 51.52 -16.40 -32.40
N LEU A 3 52.34 -15.34 -32.55
CA LEU A 3 53.14 -14.82 -31.43
C LEU A 3 52.51 -13.67 -30.60
N LYS A 4 51.35 -13.13 -30.98
CA LYS A 4 50.63 -12.07 -30.21
C LYS A 4 49.44 -12.59 -29.40
N VAL A 5 49.16 -13.90 -29.43
CA VAL A 5 48.06 -14.52 -28.66
C VAL A 5 48.54 -15.07 -27.31
N TYR A 6 49.83 -15.41 -27.17
CA TYR A 6 50.36 -16.00 -25.94
C TYR A 6 50.63 -15.02 -24.79
N THR A 7 50.83 -13.72 -25.06
CA THR A 7 51.06 -12.74 -23.99
C THR A 7 49.76 -12.26 -23.32
N ALA A 8 48.61 -12.40 -23.97
CA ALA A 8 47.31 -12.05 -23.39
C ALA A 8 46.71 -13.17 -22.53
N LEU A 9 47.02 -14.44 -22.81
CA LEU A 9 46.54 -15.58 -22.03
C LEU A 9 47.29 -15.79 -20.70
N LEU A 10 48.56 -15.37 -20.59
CA LEU A 10 49.28 -15.43 -19.31
C LEU A 10 48.80 -14.37 -18.30
N PHE A 11 48.36 -13.20 -18.76
CA PHE A 11 47.81 -12.15 -17.90
C PHE A 11 46.39 -12.48 -17.40
N LEU A 12 45.58 -13.18 -18.20
CA LEU A 12 44.24 -13.64 -17.79
C LEU A 12 44.26 -14.82 -16.80
N PHE A 13 45.33 -15.61 -16.76
CA PHE A 13 45.47 -16.69 -15.76
C PHE A 13 46.03 -16.20 -14.42
N LEU A 14 46.92 -15.20 -14.41
CA LEU A 14 47.47 -14.67 -13.15
C LEU A 14 46.48 -13.79 -12.38
N VAL A 15 45.61 -13.03 -13.07
CA VAL A 15 44.61 -12.19 -12.39
C VAL A 15 43.46 -13.04 -11.81
N ASN A 16 43.12 -14.19 -12.42
CA ASN A 16 42.15 -15.13 -11.87
C ASN A 16 42.69 -15.96 -10.68
N SER A 17 43.99 -16.21 -10.60
CA SER A 17 44.58 -16.91 -9.44
C SER A 17 44.83 -16.03 -8.21
N VAL A 18 44.88 -14.70 -8.38
CA VAL A 18 45.03 -13.75 -7.27
C VAL A 18 43.66 -13.33 -6.73
N TRP A 19 42.66 -13.13 -7.61
CA TRP A 19 41.29 -12.82 -7.17
C TRP A 19 40.56 -14.02 -6.51
N THR A 20 40.87 -15.25 -6.89
CA THR A 20 40.31 -16.45 -6.23
C THR A 20 41.01 -16.81 -4.92
N ARG A 21 42.18 -16.22 -4.61
CA ARG A 21 42.84 -16.37 -3.29
C ARG A 21 42.37 -15.33 -2.28
N THR A 22 42.14 -14.09 -2.67
CA THR A 22 41.70 -13.04 -1.72
C THR A 22 40.21 -13.14 -1.38
N VAL A 23 39.36 -13.72 -2.24
CA VAL A 23 37.95 -14.00 -1.90
C VAL A 23 37.78 -15.29 -1.09
N ARG A 24 38.75 -16.21 -1.14
CA ARG A 24 38.73 -17.46 -0.36
C ARG A 24 39.35 -17.31 1.03
N GLN A 25 40.31 -16.38 1.20
CA GLN A 25 40.94 -16.12 2.49
C GLN A 25 40.13 -15.24 3.45
N VAL A 26 39.05 -14.59 3.01
CA VAL A 26 38.14 -13.89 3.94
C VAL A 26 37.10 -14.87 4.56
N TYR A 27 37.07 -16.12 4.11
CA TYR A 27 36.16 -17.16 4.62
C TYR A 27 36.84 -18.25 5.46
N ASP A 28 38.17 -18.25 5.59
CA ASP A 28 38.91 -19.35 6.24
C ASP A 28 39.49 -19.02 7.63
N ASP A 29 39.22 -17.83 8.21
CA ASP A 29 39.67 -17.44 9.57
C ASP A 29 38.50 -17.18 10.55
N LEU A 30 37.31 -17.73 10.27
CA LEU A 30 36.23 -17.80 11.25
C LEU A 30 36.32 -19.13 12.00
N ASP A 31 36.68 -19.03 13.28
CA ASP A 31 36.75 -20.12 14.25
C ASP A 31 35.56 -21.11 14.07
N PRO A 32 35.82 -22.41 13.82
CA PRO A 32 34.78 -23.43 13.66
C PRO A 32 33.80 -23.50 14.85
N GLU A 33 34.22 -23.09 16.05
CA GLU A 33 33.34 -23.00 17.22
C GLU A 33 32.30 -21.87 17.11
N HIS A 34 32.63 -20.78 16.40
CA HIS A 34 31.73 -19.64 16.22
C HIS A 34 30.55 -20.02 15.33
N TRP A 35 30.79 -20.73 14.21
CA TRP A 35 29.72 -21.25 13.33
C TRP A 35 28.83 -22.28 14.05
N SER A 36 29.45 -23.12 14.88
CA SER A 36 28.77 -24.17 15.63
C SER A 36 27.70 -23.62 16.59
N ARG A 37 27.95 -22.46 17.22
CA ARG A 37 26.97 -21.77 18.08
C ARG A 37 25.78 -21.17 17.32
N TYR A 38 25.98 -20.66 16.11
CA TYR A 38 24.85 -20.14 15.29
C TYR A 38 23.94 -21.26 14.79
N THR A 39 24.50 -22.43 14.50
CA THR A 39 23.72 -23.61 14.08
C THR A 39 22.92 -24.24 15.22
N SER A 40 23.40 -24.17 16.48
CA SER A 40 22.73 -24.83 17.61
C SER A 40 21.44 -24.15 18.07
N GLU A 41 21.21 -22.89 17.69
CA GLU A 41 20.00 -22.14 18.08
C GLU A 41 18.94 -22.08 16.98
N CYS A 42 19.18 -22.62 15.78
CA CYS A 42 18.16 -22.59 14.73
C CYS A 42 17.09 -23.67 14.98
N PRO A 43 15.78 -23.33 15.01
CA PRO A 43 14.71 -24.33 15.08
C PRO A 43 14.82 -25.35 13.95
N ARG A 44 14.67 -26.64 14.26
CA ARG A 44 14.92 -27.75 13.30
C ARG A 44 13.97 -27.72 12.12
N GLU A 45 12.75 -27.26 12.35
CA GLU A 45 11.71 -27.07 11.37
C GLU A 45 12.01 -25.90 10.42
N CYS A 46 12.89 -24.96 10.80
CA CYS A 46 13.17 -23.75 10.06
C CYS A 46 14.57 -23.73 9.45
N PHE A 47 14.86 -22.67 8.70
CA PHE A 47 16.14 -22.45 8.06
C PHE A 47 16.71 -21.08 8.45
N CYS A 48 17.97 -21.08 8.87
CA CYS A 48 18.74 -19.89 9.20
C CYS A 48 19.91 -19.76 8.21
N PRO A 49 19.80 -18.90 7.17
CA PRO A 49 20.88 -18.74 6.21
C PRO A 49 22.10 -18.10 6.88
N PRO A 50 23.30 -18.68 6.73
CA PRO A 50 24.44 -18.12 7.41
C PRO A 50 24.95 -16.80 6.82
N SER A 51 24.68 -16.55 5.53
CA SER A 51 24.91 -15.25 4.89
C SER A 51 23.97 -14.15 5.40
N PHE A 52 22.87 -14.52 6.06
CA PHE A 52 21.90 -13.60 6.61
C PHE A 52 21.41 -14.07 8.01
N PRO A 53 22.30 -14.06 9.02
CA PRO A 53 22.12 -14.78 10.28
C PRO A 53 21.00 -14.24 11.19
N ASN A 54 20.46 -13.06 10.87
CA ASN A 54 19.36 -12.41 11.58
C ASN A 54 17.98 -12.73 10.96
N ALA A 55 17.91 -13.59 9.95
CA ALA A 55 16.66 -14.07 9.38
C ALA A 55 16.36 -15.52 9.75
N LEU A 56 15.07 -15.79 9.96
CA LEU A 56 14.55 -17.11 10.24
C LEU A 56 13.42 -17.44 9.24
N TYR A 57 13.65 -18.45 8.42
CA TYR A 57 12.72 -18.92 7.38
C TYR A 57 11.98 -20.16 7.85
N CYS A 58 10.71 -19.97 8.19
CA CYS A 58 9.78 -20.98 8.65
C CYS A 58 8.53 -21.05 7.74
N ASP A 59 8.56 -20.43 6.57
CA ASP A 59 7.46 -20.39 5.62
C ASP A 59 7.26 -21.72 4.87
N ASN A 60 6.03 -21.97 4.40
CA ASN A 60 5.68 -23.11 3.54
C ASN A 60 5.95 -24.51 4.15
N LYS A 61 5.80 -24.66 5.47
CA LYS A 61 6.18 -25.89 6.19
C LYS A 61 5.02 -26.63 6.86
N GLY A 62 3.79 -26.11 6.72
CA GLY A 62 2.61 -26.66 7.37
C GLY A 62 2.67 -26.54 8.90
N LEU A 63 3.39 -25.54 9.42
CA LEU A 63 3.53 -25.30 10.85
C LEU A 63 2.16 -24.96 11.44
N LYS A 64 1.84 -25.53 12.60
CA LYS A 64 0.62 -25.22 13.36
C LYS A 64 0.86 -24.23 14.49
N GLU A 65 2.11 -24.10 14.91
CA GLU A 65 2.55 -23.24 16.01
C GLU A 65 3.82 -22.50 15.60
N ILE A 66 4.04 -21.34 16.22
CA ILE A 66 5.25 -20.55 16.02
C ILE A 66 6.40 -21.21 16.81
N PRO A 67 7.53 -21.56 16.18
CA PRO A 67 8.66 -22.17 16.87
C PRO A 67 9.37 -21.15 17.76
N ALA A 68 10.17 -21.62 18.71
CA ALA A 68 10.96 -20.73 19.56
C ALA A 68 11.88 -19.82 18.71
N ILE A 69 11.79 -18.50 18.92
CA ILE A 69 12.50 -17.53 18.09
C ILE A 69 13.83 -17.15 18.78
N PRO A 70 14.99 -17.38 18.13
CA PRO A 70 16.29 -17.00 18.69
C PRO A 70 16.44 -15.49 18.86
N ALA A 71 17.19 -15.06 19.88
CA ALA A 71 17.29 -13.65 20.27
C ALA A 71 17.89 -12.72 19.19
N ARG A 72 18.70 -13.28 18.30
CA ARG A 72 19.35 -12.57 17.19
C ARG A 72 18.43 -12.26 16.01
N ILE A 73 17.24 -12.85 15.95
CA ILE A 73 16.37 -12.75 14.78
C ILE A 73 15.71 -11.37 14.71
N TRP A 74 15.80 -10.75 13.54
CA TRP A 74 15.17 -9.47 13.20
C TRP A 74 14.06 -9.65 12.17
N TYR A 75 14.22 -10.65 11.28
CA TYR A 75 13.30 -10.95 10.17
C TYR A 75 12.76 -12.37 10.30
N LEU A 76 11.45 -12.47 10.53
CA LEU A 76 10.76 -13.74 10.76
C LEU A 76 9.76 -14.00 9.63
N TYR A 77 9.96 -15.10 8.91
CA TYR A 77 9.10 -15.54 7.81
C TYR A 77 8.32 -16.79 8.23
N LEU A 78 7.02 -16.65 8.41
CA LEU A 78 6.08 -17.71 8.84
C LEU A 78 4.89 -17.83 7.88
N GLN A 79 4.97 -17.21 6.71
CA GLN A 79 3.86 -17.18 5.76
C GLN A 79 3.56 -18.56 5.17
N ASN A 80 2.31 -18.74 4.73
CA ASN A 80 1.82 -19.97 4.11
C ASN A 80 2.02 -21.20 5.02
N ASN A 81 1.45 -21.14 6.22
CA ASN A 81 1.43 -22.22 7.19
C ASN A 81 -0.01 -22.44 7.69
N LEU A 82 -0.18 -23.19 8.77
CA LEU A 82 -1.46 -23.52 9.40
C LEU A 82 -1.50 -22.99 10.84
N ILE A 83 -0.82 -21.87 11.10
CA ILE A 83 -0.70 -21.30 12.45
C ILE A 83 -2.05 -20.71 12.86
N GLU A 84 -2.55 -21.12 14.02
CA GLU A 84 -3.82 -20.64 14.58
C GLU A 84 -3.58 -19.66 15.75
N THR A 85 -2.46 -19.82 16.46
CA THR A 85 -2.18 -19.07 17.70
C THR A 85 -0.87 -18.29 17.64
N VAL A 86 -0.90 -17.06 18.15
CA VAL A 86 0.25 -16.21 18.44
C VAL A 86 0.34 -16.06 19.95
N SER A 87 1.12 -16.93 20.60
CA SER A 87 1.34 -16.91 22.05
C SER A 87 2.64 -16.20 22.43
N GLU A 88 2.83 -15.88 23.71
CA GLU A 88 4.03 -15.18 24.19
C GLU A 88 5.30 -16.04 24.14
N LYS A 89 5.17 -17.34 24.41
CA LYS A 89 6.29 -18.27 24.61
C LYS A 89 7.35 -18.25 23.49
N PRO A 90 7.00 -18.22 22.18
CA PRO A 90 7.97 -18.16 21.09
C PRO A 90 8.80 -16.87 21.06
N PHE A 91 8.25 -15.77 21.58
CA PHE A 91 8.82 -14.42 21.45
C PHE A 91 9.61 -13.94 22.67
N VAL A 92 9.67 -14.73 23.76
CA VAL A 92 10.30 -14.34 25.04
C VAL A 92 11.70 -13.75 24.85
N ASN A 93 12.52 -14.33 23.98
CA ASN A 93 13.89 -13.88 23.72
C ASN A 93 14.00 -12.94 22.51
N ALA A 94 12.94 -12.79 21.71
CA ALA A 94 12.95 -12.17 20.38
C ALA A 94 12.83 -10.63 20.43
N THR A 95 13.64 -10.00 21.26
CA THR A 95 13.60 -8.56 21.57
C THR A 95 14.07 -7.63 20.44
N HIS A 96 14.60 -8.19 19.35
CA HIS A 96 15.12 -7.46 18.19
C HIS A 96 14.27 -7.59 16.93
N LEU A 97 13.13 -8.27 16.99
CA LEU A 97 12.25 -8.43 15.84
C LEU A 97 11.81 -7.08 15.29
N ARG A 98 11.97 -6.92 13.97
CA ARG A 98 11.57 -5.74 13.20
C ARG A 98 10.53 -6.07 12.14
N TRP A 99 10.54 -7.31 11.65
CA TRP A 99 9.69 -7.78 10.56
C TRP A 99 9.14 -9.16 10.90
N ILE A 100 7.81 -9.28 10.91
CA ILE A 100 7.12 -10.56 11.12
C ILE A 100 6.13 -10.76 9.99
N ASN A 101 6.33 -11.84 9.22
CA ASN A 101 5.42 -12.25 8.17
C ASN A 101 4.60 -13.47 8.58
N LEU A 102 3.32 -13.27 8.90
CA LEU A 102 2.34 -14.30 9.28
C LEU A 102 1.22 -14.45 8.24
N ASN A 103 1.43 -13.92 7.04
CA ASN A 103 0.47 -13.98 5.93
C ASN A 103 0.07 -15.42 5.58
N LYS A 104 -1.18 -15.67 5.15
CA LYS A 104 -1.68 -17.01 4.78
C LYS A 104 -1.48 -18.02 5.91
N ASN A 105 -2.15 -17.76 7.02
CA ASN A 105 -2.27 -18.66 8.16
C ASN A 105 -3.76 -18.77 8.55
N LYS A 106 -4.05 -19.29 9.74
CA LYS A 106 -5.42 -19.48 10.26
C LYS A 106 -5.64 -18.69 11.54
N ILE A 107 -4.96 -17.55 11.69
CA ILE A 107 -4.96 -16.79 12.92
C ILE A 107 -6.32 -16.10 13.07
N THR A 108 -6.94 -16.29 14.23
CA THR A 108 -8.16 -15.59 14.66
C THR A 108 -7.81 -14.63 15.80
N ASN A 109 -8.71 -13.71 16.15
CA ASN A 109 -8.50 -12.81 17.28
C ASN A 109 -8.30 -13.55 18.61
N ASN A 110 -9.04 -14.65 18.83
CA ASN A 110 -8.88 -15.51 20.01
C ASN A 110 -7.55 -16.27 20.02
N GLY A 111 -6.94 -16.46 18.85
CA GLY A 111 -5.62 -17.07 18.72
C GLY A 111 -4.48 -16.13 19.10
N ILE A 112 -4.70 -14.82 19.18
CA ILE A 112 -3.68 -13.85 19.57
C ILE A 112 -3.76 -13.64 21.07
N GLU A 113 -2.71 -14.07 21.78
CA GLU A 113 -2.61 -13.86 23.22
C GLU A 113 -2.56 -12.37 23.56
N ASN A 114 -3.32 -11.95 24.57
CA ASN A 114 -3.47 -10.54 24.91
C ASN A 114 -2.11 -9.87 25.20
N GLY A 115 -1.82 -8.79 24.47
CA GLY A 115 -0.59 -8.00 24.64
C GLY A 115 0.68 -8.62 24.08
N VAL A 116 0.63 -9.78 23.43
CA VAL A 116 1.84 -10.40 22.84
C VAL A 116 2.49 -9.49 21.79
N LEU A 117 1.69 -8.87 20.93
CA LEU A 117 2.18 -8.02 19.85
C LEU A 117 2.78 -6.71 20.38
N SER A 118 2.18 -6.10 21.41
CA SER A 118 2.67 -4.83 21.97
C SER A 118 4.00 -4.97 22.72
N LYS A 119 4.36 -6.18 23.18
CA LYS A 119 5.67 -6.48 23.77
C LYS A 119 6.82 -6.36 22.74
N LEU A 120 6.53 -6.47 21.45
CA LEU A 120 7.50 -6.38 20.36
C LEU A 120 7.83 -4.92 20.01
N LYS A 121 8.44 -4.20 20.95
CA LYS A 121 8.65 -2.74 20.88
C LYS A 121 9.46 -2.23 19.68
N LYS A 122 10.27 -3.09 19.05
CA LYS A 122 11.08 -2.76 17.87
C LYS A 122 10.45 -3.20 16.56
N LEU A 123 9.23 -3.76 16.60
CA LEU A 123 8.54 -4.24 15.41
C LEU A 123 8.11 -3.06 14.53
N LEU A 124 8.51 -3.10 13.26
CA LEU A 124 8.23 -2.07 12.27
C LEU A 124 7.23 -2.57 11.22
N TYR A 125 7.30 -3.84 10.83
CA TYR A 125 6.49 -4.43 9.78
C TYR A 125 5.76 -5.68 10.29
N LEU A 126 4.43 -5.65 10.23
CA LEU A 126 3.57 -6.76 10.63
C LEU A 126 2.61 -7.12 9.47
N PHE A 127 2.80 -8.33 8.94
CA PHE A 127 2.00 -8.89 7.85
C PHE A 127 1.08 -9.97 8.39
N LEU A 128 -0.22 -9.72 8.36
CA LEU A 128 -1.29 -10.58 8.82
C LEU A 128 -2.37 -10.77 7.74
N GLU A 129 -2.04 -10.52 6.47
CA GLU A 129 -3.01 -10.70 5.37
C GLU A 129 -3.36 -12.19 5.19
N ASP A 130 -4.52 -12.47 4.61
CA ASP A 130 -4.99 -13.85 4.39
C ASP A 130 -5.01 -14.69 5.69
N ASN A 131 -5.68 -14.17 6.72
CA ASN A 131 -5.95 -14.87 7.97
C ASN A 131 -7.47 -14.85 8.26
N GLU A 132 -7.86 -15.16 9.48
CA GLU A 132 -9.26 -15.25 9.90
C GLU A 132 -9.60 -14.22 10.99
N LEU A 133 -8.98 -13.05 10.94
CA LEU A 133 -9.23 -11.96 11.91
C LEU A 133 -10.60 -11.31 11.65
N GLU A 134 -11.40 -11.17 12.70
CA GLU A 134 -12.72 -10.53 12.71
C GLU A 134 -12.67 -9.09 13.24
N GLU A 135 -11.60 -8.73 13.94
CA GLU A 135 -11.30 -7.36 14.39
C GLU A 135 -9.81 -7.03 14.25
N VAL A 136 -9.47 -5.74 14.20
CA VAL A 136 -8.06 -5.32 14.25
C VAL A 136 -7.46 -5.76 15.59
N PRO A 137 -6.33 -6.49 15.61
CA PRO A 137 -5.75 -6.98 16.84
C PRO A 137 -5.27 -5.82 17.73
N ALA A 138 -5.50 -5.93 19.03
CA ALA A 138 -5.15 -4.92 20.02
C ALA A 138 -4.55 -5.58 21.28
N PRO A 139 -3.61 -4.93 21.98
CA PRO A 139 -2.88 -3.73 21.57
C PRO A 139 -1.78 -4.01 20.52
N LEU A 140 -1.49 -3.02 19.68
CA LEU A 140 -0.44 -3.07 18.65
C LEU A 140 0.91 -2.57 19.17
N PRO A 141 2.04 -2.99 18.58
CA PRO A 141 3.35 -2.43 18.88
C PRO A 141 3.49 -0.99 18.38
N VAL A 142 3.90 -0.09 19.28
CA VAL A 142 3.98 1.37 19.02
C VAL A 142 5.00 1.78 17.96
N GLY A 143 5.97 0.92 17.67
CA GLY A 143 7.01 1.18 16.67
C GLY A 143 6.59 0.90 15.22
N LEU A 144 5.37 0.41 14.97
CA LEU A 144 4.95 -0.01 13.64
C LEU A 144 5.01 1.10 12.60
N GLU A 145 5.59 0.77 11.44
CA GLU A 145 5.63 1.59 10.22
C GLU A 145 4.64 1.08 9.18
N GLN A 146 4.45 -0.24 9.09
CA GLN A 146 3.49 -0.86 8.17
C GLN A 146 2.68 -1.98 8.86
N LEU A 147 1.37 -1.89 8.70
CA LEU A 147 0.42 -2.89 9.17
C LEU A 147 -0.44 -3.37 8.01
N ARG A 148 -0.35 -4.67 7.70
CA ARG A 148 -1.13 -5.27 6.62
C ARG A 148 -2.08 -6.33 7.14
N LEU A 149 -3.36 -6.07 6.95
CA LEU A 149 -4.50 -6.86 7.45
C LEU A 149 -5.48 -7.22 6.33
N ALA A 150 -5.05 -7.10 5.07
CA ALA A 150 -5.91 -7.36 3.92
C ALA A 150 -6.40 -8.82 3.88
N ARG A 151 -7.55 -9.07 3.24
CA ARG A 151 -8.10 -10.42 3.05
C ARG A 151 -8.29 -11.17 4.37
N ASN A 152 -8.89 -10.49 5.35
CA ASN A 152 -9.38 -11.09 6.59
C ASN A 152 -10.93 -10.97 6.63
N LYS A 153 -11.53 -11.14 7.80
CA LYS A 153 -12.98 -11.00 8.06
C LYS A 153 -13.27 -9.77 8.95
N ILE A 154 -12.38 -8.77 8.93
CA ILE A 154 -12.42 -7.65 9.89
C ILE A 154 -13.70 -6.84 9.68
N SER A 155 -14.55 -6.84 10.69
CA SER A 155 -15.80 -6.05 10.72
C SER A 155 -15.76 -4.96 11.80
N ARG A 156 -14.78 -5.01 12.71
CA ARG A 156 -14.64 -4.08 13.83
C ARG A 156 -13.21 -3.57 13.96
N ILE A 157 -13.09 -2.29 14.31
CA ILE A 157 -11.85 -1.65 14.71
C ILE A 157 -12.03 -1.25 16.18
N PRO A 158 -11.28 -1.85 17.13
CA PRO A 158 -11.38 -1.48 18.53
C PRO A 158 -11.05 0.00 18.77
N GLU A 159 -11.73 0.62 19.72
CA GLU A 159 -11.53 2.03 20.07
C GLU A 159 -10.06 2.28 20.48
N GLY A 160 -9.46 3.32 19.90
CA GLY A 160 -8.09 3.73 20.22
C GLY A 160 -7.00 2.73 19.84
N VAL A 161 -7.28 1.68 19.05
CA VAL A 161 -6.28 0.67 18.66
C VAL A 161 -5.07 1.27 17.92
N PHE A 162 -5.27 2.40 17.25
CA PHE A 162 -4.23 3.12 16.52
C PHE A 162 -3.62 4.30 17.30
N ASN A 163 -4.04 4.51 18.56
CA ASN A 163 -3.50 5.58 19.39
C ASN A 163 -1.98 5.42 19.55
N ASN A 164 -1.25 6.51 19.36
CA ASN A 164 0.22 6.59 19.46
C ASN A 164 0.99 5.74 18.43
N LEU A 165 0.35 5.24 17.36
CA LEU A 165 1.07 4.64 16.23
C LEU A 165 1.60 5.73 15.28
N GLU A 166 2.38 6.65 15.82
CA GLU A 166 2.83 7.85 15.12
C GLU A 166 3.74 7.54 13.93
N ASN A 167 4.46 6.40 13.98
CA ASN A 167 5.37 5.98 12.91
C ASN A 167 4.65 5.26 11.76
N LEU A 168 3.36 4.96 11.90
CA LEU A 168 2.65 4.16 10.91
C LEU A 168 2.46 4.98 9.63
N THR A 169 3.03 4.49 8.53
CA THR A 169 2.97 5.13 7.20
C THR A 169 2.01 4.41 6.26
N MET A 170 1.73 3.12 6.51
CA MET A 170 0.84 2.30 5.67
C MET A 170 -0.08 1.44 6.52
N LEU A 171 -1.38 1.55 6.25
CA LEU A 171 -2.41 0.69 6.80
C LEU A 171 -3.22 0.06 5.66
N ASP A 172 -3.17 -1.26 5.57
CA ASP A 172 -3.90 -2.03 4.56
C ASP A 172 -5.00 -2.88 5.19
N LEU A 173 -6.26 -2.48 4.97
CA LEU A 173 -7.49 -3.15 5.39
C LEU A 173 -8.30 -3.63 4.17
N HIS A 174 -7.67 -3.76 3.00
CA HIS A 174 -8.35 -4.19 1.77
C HIS A 174 -9.01 -5.56 1.89
N GLN A 175 -10.20 -5.72 1.33
CA GLN A 175 -10.93 -6.99 1.29
C GLN A 175 -11.19 -7.53 2.70
N ASN A 176 -11.98 -6.77 3.46
CA ASN A 176 -12.49 -7.11 4.78
C ASN A 176 -14.02 -6.91 4.79
N SER A 177 -14.63 -6.84 5.97
CA SER A 177 -16.09 -6.71 6.15
C SER A 177 -16.46 -5.41 6.89
N LEU A 178 -15.69 -4.34 6.67
CA LEU A 178 -15.94 -3.06 7.33
C LEU A 178 -17.22 -2.40 6.80
N LEU A 179 -18.00 -1.89 7.75
CA LEU A 179 -19.21 -1.08 7.54
C LEU A 179 -18.96 0.35 8.03
N ASP A 180 -19.83 1.29 7.65
CA ASP A 180 -19.74 2.69 8.10
C ASP A 180 -19.61 2.82 9.63
N SER A 181 -20.30 1.96 10.39
CA SER A 181 -20.29 1.96 11.86
C SER A 181 -18.92 1.61 12.47
N ALA A 182 -18.03 0.97 11.71
CA ALA A 182 -16.67 0.65 12.16
C ALA A 182 -15.71 1.85 12.01
N LEU A 183 -16.11 2.92 11.32
CA LEU A 183 -15.29 4.08 10.99
C LEU A 183 -15.86 5.36 11.63
N GLN A 184 -15.66 5.47 12.94
CA GLN A 184 -15.98 6.66 13.72
C GLN A 184 -14.97 7.80 13.49
N SER A 185 -15.28 9.01 13.95
CA SER A 185 -14.45 10.21 13.73
C SER A 185 -13.04 10.13 14.32
N ASP A 186 -12.86 9.32 15.36
CA ASP A 186 -11.60 9.09 16.09
C ASP A 186 -10.90 7.79 15.68
N THR A 187 -11.47 7.01 14.75
CA THR A 187 -10.96 5.67 14.41
C THR A 187 -9.50 5.69 14.00
N PHE A 188 -9.05 6.69 13.23
CA PHE A 188 -7.66 6.82 12.78
C PHE A 188 -6.84 7.83 13.61
N GLN A 189 -7.30 8.18 14.81
CA GLN A 189 -6.57 9.08 15.70
C GLN A 189 -5.20 8.48 16.06
N GLY A 190 -4.17 9.34 16.07
CA GLY A 190 -2.78 8.95 16.36
C GLY A 190 -1.95 8.55 15.13
N LEU A 191 -2.58 8.32 13.97
CA LEU A 191 -1.91 7.98 12.71
C LEU A 191 -1.30 9.20 12.00
N ASN A 192 -0.46 9.94 12.72
CA ASN A 192 0.02 11.27 12.30
C ASN A 192 0.90 11.23 11.04
N ASN A 193 1.61 10.14 10.75
CA ASN A 193 2.45 10.01 9.56
C ASN A 193 1.88 9.06 8.50
N LEU A 194 0.58 8.73 8.56
CA LEU A 194 -0.02 7.82 7.59
C LEU A 194 -0.02 8.44 6.20
N MET A 195 0.61 7.74 5.25
CA MET A 195 0.74 8.14 3.87
C MET A 195 -0.19 7.33 2.95
N GLN A 196 -0.44 6.07 3.28
CA GLN A 196 -1.30 5.19 2.49
C GLN A 196 -2.35 4.52 3.38
N LEU A 197 -3.61 4.73 3.02
CA LEU A 197 -4.76 4.06 3.61
C LEU A 197 -5.54 3.30 2.54
N ASN A 198 -5.61 1.98 2.71
CA ASN A 198 -6.36 1.11 1.81
C ASN A 198 -7.53 0.44 2.53
N ILE A 199 -8.75 0.84 2.19
CA ILE A 199 -10.01 0.28 2.72
C ILE A 199 -10.89 -0.19 1.54
N ALA A 200 -10.29 -0.48 0.39
CA ALA A 200 -10.97 -1.02 -0.78
C ALA A 200 -11.55 -2.42 -0.51
N LYS A 201 -12.57 -2.83 -1.27
CA LYS A 201 -13.29 -4.10 -1.14
C LYS A 201 -13.84 -4.32 0.28
N ASN A 202 -14.53 -3.32 0.82
CA ASN A 202 -15.30 -3.45 2.06
C ASN A 202 -16.80 -3.23 1.73
N SER A 203 -17.61 -2.92 2.73
CA SER A 203 -19.05 -2.69 2.57
C SER A 203 -19.46 -1.27 2.99
N LEU A 204 -18.59 -0.29 2.72
CA LEU A 204 -18.84 1.11 3.06
C LEU A 204 -19.91 1.71 2.14
N LYS A 205 -20.87 2.43 2.70
CA LYS A 205 -21.87 3.20 1.95
C LYS A 205 -21.57 4.69 1.94
N LYS A 206 -20.68 5.14 2.83
CA LYS A 206 -20.29 6.54 2.99
C LYS A 206 -18.78 6.68 2.91
N MET A 207 -18.34 7.88 2.53
CA MET A 207 -16.93 8.27 2.76
C MET A 207 -16.62 8.18 4.26
N PRO A 208 -15.44 7.67 4.67
CA PRO A 208 -15.04 7.64 6.07
C PRO A 208 -15.05 9.05 6.69
N LEU A 209 -15.59 9.22 7.90
CA LEU A 209 -15.78 10.54 8.51
C LEU A 209 -14.48 11.30 8.77
N SER A 210 -13.41 10.57 9.02
CA SER A 210 -12.08 11.11 9.32
C SER A 210 -11.04 10.27 8.59
N ILE A 211 -10.05 10.94 8.03
CA ILE A 211 -8.88 10.34 7.38
C ILE A 211 -7.67 11.15 7.86
N PRO A 212 -6.52 10.51 8.16
CA PRO A 212 -5.34 11.26 8.58
C PRO A 212 -4.90 12.31 7.55
N ALA A 213 -4.65 13.54 8.00
CA ALA A 213 -4.40 14.69 7.14
C ALA A 213 -3.16 14.53 6.22
N ASN A 214 -2.22 13.66 6.59
CA ASN A 214 -1.02 13.38 5.81
C ASN A 214 -1.18 12.28 4.74
N THR A 215 -2.39 11.72 4.59
CA THR A 215 -2.67 10.66 3.63
C THR A 215 -2.43 11.16 2.19
N LEU A 216 -1.56 10.47 1.46
CA LEU A 216 -1.24 10.71 0.05
C LEU A 216 -2.02 9.78 -0.87
N GLN A 217 -2.25 8.54 -0.43
CA GLN A 217 -2.91 7.50 -1.20
C GLN A 217 -4.13 7.00 -0.43
N LEU A 218 -5.32 7.20 -1.01
CA LEU A 218 -6.58 6.76 -0.44
C LEU A 218 -7.29 5.83 -1.42
N PHE A 219 -7.41 4.56 -1.02
CA PHE A 219 -8.06 3.53 -1.84
C PHE A 219 -9.37 3.09 -1.19
N LEU A 220 -10.47 3.35 -1.90
CA LEU A 220 -11.85 3.07 -1.50
C LEU A 220 -12.60 2.28 -2.59
N ASP A 221 -11.86 1.68 -3.53
CA ASP A 221 -12.42 0.87 -4.61
C ASP A 221 -13.36 -0.23 -4.09
N ASN A 222 -14.34 -0.62 -4.90
CA ASN A 222 -15.22 -1.75 -4.62
C ASN A 222 -15.92 -1.63 -3.25
N ASN A 223 -16.55 -0.49 -3.00
CA ASN A 223 -17.46 -0.29 -1.89
C ASN A 223 -18.87 0.00 -2.45
N SER A 224 -19.73 0.64 -1.67
CA SER A 224 -21.06 1.09 -2.10
C SER A 224 -21.25 2.58 -1.79
N ILE A 225 -20.19 3.38 -1.93
CA ILE A 225 -20.21 4.81 -1.63
C ILE A 225 -21.08 5.53 -2.65
N GLU A 226 -22.07 6.27 -2.16
CA GLU A 226 -23.04 6.99 -2.99
C GLU A 226 -22.79 8.51 -3.01
N VAL A 227 -22.28 9.07 -1.91
CA VAL A 227 -22.15 10.51 -1.71
C VAL A 227 -20.79 10.87 -1.11
N ILE A 228 -20.18 11.93 -1.65
CA ILE A 228 -19.01 12.61 -1.09
C ILE A 228 -19.50 13.85 -0.32
N PRO A 229 -19.15 14.01 0.97
CA PRO A 229 -19.53 15.20 1.74
C PRO A 229 -18.95 16.50 1.16
N GLU A 230 -19.62 17.63 1.40
CA GLU A 230 -19.06 18.94 1.06
C GLU A 230 -17.73 19.20 1.78
N ASN A 231 -16.79 19.83 1.08
CA ASN A 231 -15.47 20.20 1.62
C ASN A 231 -14.66 19.02 2.21
N TYR A 232 -14.98 17.77 1.84
CA TYR A 232 -14.33 16.57 2.38
C TYR A 232 -12.80 16.61 2.26
N PHE A 233 -12.31 17.00 1.09
CA PHE A 233 -10.88 17.01 0.79
C PHE A 233 -10.11 18.15 1.47
N SER A 234 -10.79 19.13 2.06
CA SER A 234 -10.13 20.17 2.88
C SER A 234 -9.50 19.58 4.14
N ALA A 235 -10.03 18.47 4.66
CA ALA A 235 -9.48 17.75 5.81
C ALA A 235 -8.27 16.85 5.45
N ILE A 236 -8.10 16.51 4.17
CA ILE A 236 -7.01 15.66 3.65
C ILE A 236 -6.26 16.37 2.52
N PRO A 237 -5.60 17.50 2.81
CA PRO A 237 -5.07 18.39 1.78
C PRO A 237 -3.94 17.77 0.95
N LYS A 238 -3.33 16.66 1.40
CA LYS A 238 -2.20 16.02 0.72
C LYS A 238 -2.58 14.86 -0.21
N VAL A 239 -3.86 14.49 -0.29
CA VAL A 239 -4.29 13.34 -1.11
C VAL A 239 -3.89 13.56 -2.58
N THR A 240 -3.13 12.63 -3.12
CA THR A 240 -2.54 12.71 -4.46
C THR A 240 -3.11 11.63 -5.39
N PHE A 241 -3.32 10.43 -4.85
CA PHE A 241 -3.89 9.29 -5.56
C PHE A 241 -5.19 8.89 -4.88
N LEU A 242 -6.32 9.10 -5.58
CA LEU A 242 -7.64 8.80 -5.07
C LEU A 242 -8.31 7.75 -5.95
N ARG A 243 -8.65 6.62 -5.33
CA ARG A 243 -9.37 5.54 -6.01
C ARG A 243 -10.73 5.30 -5.39
N LEU A 244 -11.76 5.43 -6.23
CA LEU A 244 -13.17 5.27 -5.90
C LEU A 244 -13.87 4.40 -6.96
N ASN A 245 -13.13 3.53 -7.66
CA ASN A 245 -13.71 2.68 -8.69
C ASN A 245 -14.74 1.72 -8.08
N TYR A 246 -15.69 1.23 -8.88
CA TYR A 246 -16.70 0.26 -8.43
C TYR A 246 -17.43 0.71 -7.15
N ASN A 247 -17.91 1.95 -7.17
CA ASN A 247 -18.79 2.49 -6.14
C ASN A 247 -20.15 2.81 -6.78
N LYS A 248 -20.97 3.61 -6.10
CA LYS A 248 -22.31 3.98 -6.55
C LYS A 248 -22.45 5.48 -6.77
N LEU A 249 -21.34 6.19 -6.97
CA LEU A 249 -21.33 7.64 -7.14
C LEU A 249 -22.17 8.02 -8.37
N SER A 250 -23.12 8.92 -8.16
CA SER A 250 -23.88 9.58 -9.22
C SER A 250 -23.54 11.07 -9.23
N ASP A 251 -24.03 11.78 -10.24
CA ASP A 251 -23.85 13.22 -10.39
C ASP A 251 -24.25 14.02 -9.14
N ASP A 252 -25.39 13.69 -8.51
CA ASP A 252 -25.88 14.34 -7.28
C ASP A 252 -25.09 13.92 -6.02
N GLY A 253 -24.34 12.82 -6.10
CA GLY A 253 -23.47 12.34 -5.03
C GLY A 253 -22.14 13.09 -4.97
N ILE A 254 -21.81 13.90 -5.97
CA ILE A 254 -20.59 14.69 -6.03
C ILE A 254 -20.93 16.17 -5.83
N PRO A 255 -20.38 16.81 -4.78
CA PRO A 255 -20.54 18.26 -4.59
C PRO A 255 -20.00 19.05 -5.79
N PRO A 256 -20.51 20.26 -6.09
CA PRO A 256 -20.09 21.05 -7.25
C PRO A 256 -18.57 21.27 -7.37
N ASN A 257 -17.86 21.39 -6.25
CA ASN A 257 -16.40 21.55 -6.19
C ASN A 257 -15.69 20.30 -5.62
N GLY A 258 -16.37 19.14 -5.62
CA GLY A 258 -15.92 17.93 -4.95
C GLY A 258 -14.53 17.44 -5.40
N PHE A 259 -14.22 17.56 -6.70
CA PHE A 259 -12.90 17.17 -7.24
C PHE A 259 -12.07 18.35 -7.75
N ASN A 260 -12.45 19.58 -7.40
CA ASN A 260 -11.62 20.76 -7.62
C ASN A 260 -10.56 20.86 -6.51
N VAL A 261 -9.66 19.86 -6.46
CA VAL A 261 -8.63 19.69 -5.45
C VAL A 261 -7.27 19.70 -6.12
N SER A 262 -6.40 20.66 -5.77
CA SER A 262 -5.10 20.85 -6.44
C SER A 262 -4.04 19.79 -6.11
N SER A 263 -4.23 19.05 -5.03
CA SER A 263 -3.31 17.97 -4.64
C SER A 263 -3.54 16.67 -5.39
N ILE A 264 -4.74 16.43 -5.93
CA ILE A 264 -5.07 15.18 -6.64
C ILE A 264 -4.44 15.21 -8.04
N LEU A 265 -3.60 14.21 -8.33
CA LEU A 265 -2.97 14.01 -9.63
C LEU A 265 -3.58 12.82 -10.39
N ASP A 266 -4.02 11.79 -9.67
CA ASP A 266 -4.64 10.57 -10.23
C ASP A 266 -6.00 10.33 -9.57
N LEU A 267 -7.05 10.45 -10.37
CA LEU A 267 -8.44 10.28 -9.94
C LEU A 267 -9.09 9.12 -10.70
N GLN A 268 -9.48 8.09 -9.95
CA GLN A 268 -10.11 6.90 -10.51
C GLN A 268 -11.56 6.76 -10.04
N LEU A 269 -12.48 6.88 -10.99
CA LEU A 269 -13.94 6.87 -10.80
C LEU A 269 -14.63 5.86 -11.73
N SER A 270 -13.89 4.88 -12.26
CA SER A 270 -14.41 3.87 -13.16
C SER A 270 -15.49 3.02 -12.48
N HIS A 271 -16.44 2.48 -13.25
CA HIS A 271 -17.52 1.65 -12.72
C HIS A 271 -18.35 2.35 -11.62
N ASN A 272 -18.80 3.58 -11.89
CA ASN A 272 -19.76 4.31 -11.06
C ASN A 272 -21.06 4.55 -11.87
N GLN A 273 -21.87 5.53 -11.46
CA GLN A 273 -23.15 5.86 -12.07
C GLN A 273 -23.19 7.29 -12.62
N LEU A 274 -22.03 7.83 -13.00
CA LEU A 274 -21.90 9.22 -13.48
C LEU A 274 -22.51 9.37 -14.86
N THR A 275 -23.25 10.45 -15.08
CA THR A 275 -23.84 10.79 -16.39
C THR A 275 -23.13 11.97 -17.07
N LYS A 276 -22.32 12.70 -16.31
CA LYS A 276 -21.45 13.78 -16.78
C LYS A 276 -20.06 13.66 -16.15
N ILE A 277 -19.08 14.27 -16.79
CA ILE A 277 -17.73 14.42 -16.23
C ILE A 277 -17.79 15.47 -15.12
N PRO A 278 -17.34 15.16 -13.88
CA PRO A 278 -17.37 16.12 -12.79
C PRO A 278 -16.33 17.25 -13.00
N PRO A 279 -16.53 18.44 -12.41
CA PRO A 279 -15.52 19.49 -12.42
C PRO A 279 -14.22 19.03 -11.77
N ILE A 280 -13.09 19.26 -12.43
CA ILE A 280 -11.75 18.85 -12.00
C ILE A 280 -10.83 20.05 -11.79
N ASN A 281 -9.76 19.88 -11.01
CA ASN A 281 -8.73 20.91 -10.90
C ASN A 281 -7.76 20.88 -12.09
N ALA A 282 -7.16 22.02 -12.42
CA ALA A 282 -6.15 22.14 -13.48
C ALA A 282 -4.89 21.29 -13.24
N HIS A 283 -4.58 20.88 -12.02
CA HIS A 283 -3.40 20.06 -11.70
C HIS A 283 -3.59 18.56 -11.97
N LEU A 284 -4.83 18.09 -12.20
CA LEU A 284 -5.11 16.68 -12.41
C LEU A 284 -4.38 16.17 -13.66
N GLU A 285 -3.70 15.02 -13.56
CA GLU A 285 -2.92 14.43 -14.65
C GLU A 285 -3.61 13.21 -15.28
N HIS A 286 -4.24 12.35 -14.46
CA HIS A 286 -4.94 11.15 -14.92
C HIS A 286 -6.38 11.13 -14.41
N LEU A 287 -7.32 10.91 -15.32
CA LEU A 287 -8.75 10.77 -15.02
C LEU A 287 -9.30 9.50 -15.65
N HIS A 288 -9.79 8.59 -14.79
CA HIS A 288 -10.45 7.37 -15.20
C HIS A 288 -11.95 7.47 -14.91
N LEU A 289 -12.76 7.37 -15.96
CA LEU A 289 -14.22 7.47 -15.94
C LEU A 289 -14.87 6.34 -16.75
N ASP A 290 -14.11 5.31 -17.12
CA ASP A 290 -14.63 4.19 -17.90
C ASP A 290 -15.76 3.44 -17.15
N HIS A 291 -16.65 2.82 -17.92
CA HIS A 291 -17.79 2.07 -17.41
C HIS A 291 -18.71 2.90 -16.48
N ASN A 292 -19.00 4.15 -16.87
CA ASN A 292 -20.05 4.98 -16.29
C ASN A 292 -21.26 5.07 -17.26
N LYS A 293 -22.12 6.09 -17.12
CA LYS A 293 -23.30 6.34 -17.97
C LYS A 293 -23.19 7.69 -18.70
N ILE A 294 -21.97 8.12 -19.01
CA ILE A 294 -21.70 9.43 -19.61
C ILE A 294 -22.17 9.41 -21.07
N LYS A 295 -23.02 10.35 -21.47
CA LYS A 295 -23.62 10.40 -22.83
C LYS A 295 -22.90 11.35 -23.77
N SER A 296 -22.33 12.42 -23.22
CA SER A 296 -21.67 13.45 -23.99
C SER A 296 -20.55 14.06 -23.16
N VAL A 297 -19.49 14.46 -23.83
CA VAL A 297 -18.43 15.25 -23.23
C VAL A 297 -18.62 16.70 -23.66
N ASN A 298 -18.39 17.66 -22.75
CA ASN A 298 -18.45 19.08 -23.06
C ASN A 298 -17.17 19.75 -22.55
N GLY A 299 -16.23 20.05 -23.45
CA GLY A 299 -14.93 20.60 -23.08
C GLY A 299 -15.05 21.94 -22.35
N THR A 300 -16.00 22.80 -22.73
CA THR A 300 -16.25 24.08 -22.02
C THR A 300 -16.61 23.92 -20.55
N GLN A 301 -17.27 22.82 -20.16
CA GLN A 301 -17.69 22.57 -18.77
C GLN A 301 -16.61 21.90 -17.94
N ILE A 302 -15.75 21.10 -18.58
CA ILE A 302 -14.70 20.33 -17.90
C ILE A 302 -13.42 21.18 -17.80
N CYS A 303 -13.24 22.14 -18.70
CA CYS A 303 -12.06 22.99 -18.71
C CYS A 303 -11.99 23.82 -17.42
N PRO A 304 -10.95 23.64 -16.58
CA PRO A 304 -10.84 24.33 -15.30
C PRO A 304 -10.43 25.80 -15.44
N VAL A 305 -10.13 26.25 -16.65
CA VAL A 305 -9.73 27.61 -17.00
C VAL A 305 -10.60 28.06 -18.17
N SER A 306 -10.94 29.36 -18.24
CA SER A 306 -11.63 29.89 -19.42
C SER A 306 -10.80 29.63 -20.68
N ILE A 307 -11.42 29.07 -21.73
CA ILE A 307 -10.76 28.71 -22.99
C ILE A 307 -10.09 29.94 -23.64
N ALA A 308 -10.66 31.14 -23.46
CA ALA A 308 -10.08 32.40 -23.93
C ALA A 308 -8.72 32.74 -23.25
N VAL A 309 -8.50 32.23 -22.04
CA VAL A 309 -7.24 32.40 -21.28
C VAL A 309 -6.24 31.28 -21.61
N ALA A 310 -6.70 30.11 -22.08
CA ALA A 310 -5.83 29.02 -22.51
C ALA A 310 -5.02 29.38 -23.79
N GLU A 311 -5.45 30.38 -24.56
CA GLU A 311 -4.71 30.93 -25.70
C GLU A 311 -3.59 31.92 -25.30
N ASP A 312 -3.64 32.47 -24.08
CA ASP A 312 -2.64 33.42 -23.59
C ASP A 312 -1.51 32.69 -22.86
N HIS A 313 -0.35 32.61 -23.50
CA HIS A 313 0.86 31.93 -23.02
C HIS A 313 1.52 32.58 -21.80
N SER A 314 0.94 33.63 -21.22
CA SER A 314 1.56 34.45 -20.17
C SER A 314 1.32 33.98 -18.72
N LEU A 315 0.47 32.96 -18.48
CA LEU A 315 0.15 32.47 -17.14
C LEU A 315 0.74 31.07 -16.87
N TYR A 316 2.03 31.03 -16.53
CA TYR A 316 2.84 29.84 -16.26
C TYR A 316 2.37 28.93 -15.10
N GLY A 317 1.26 29.23 -14.42
CA GLY A 317 0.79 28.49 -13.24
C GLY A 317 -0.48 27.63 -13.41
N ASN A 318 -1.38 27.98 -14.34
CA ASN A 318 -2.76 27.43 -14.38
C ASN A 318 -3.06 26.59 -15.62
N ILE A 319 -2.05 26.19 -16.39
CA ILE A 319 -2.28 25.36 -17.58
C ILE A 319 -2.86 24.01 -17.14
N PRO A 320 -4.02 23.59 -17.69
CA PRO A 320 -4.59 22.27 -17.41
C PRO A 320 -3.60 21.14 -17.74
N ARG A 321 -3.34 20.27 -16.76
CA ARG A 321 -2.27 19.25 -16.82
C ARG A 321 -2.72 17.86 -17.21
N LEU A 322 -3.99 17.67 -17.56
CA LEU A 322 -4.54 16.36 -17.88
C LEU A 322 -3.78 15.74 -19.06
N ARG A 323 -3.20 14.55 -18.82
CA ARG A 323 -2.42 13.77 -19.79
C ARG A 323 -3.17 12.53 -20.27
N TYR A 324 -4.03 11.97 -19.43
CA TYR A 324 -4.74 10.74 -19.71
C TYR A 324 -6.21 10.86 -19.31
N LEU A 325 -7.10 10.62 -20.26
CA LEU A 325 -8.55 10.59 -20.04
C LEU A 325 -9.12 9.27 -20.56
N ARG A 326 -9.69 8.48 -19.66
CA ARG A 326 -10.28 7.18 -19.99
C ARG A 326 -11.80 7.20 -19.84
N LEU A 327 -12.51 6.90 -20.92
CA LEU A 327 -13.96 7.05 -21.07
C LEU A 327 -14.63 5.84 -21.73
N ASP A 328 -13.90 4.74 -22.00
CA ASP A 328 -14.47 3.53 -22.61
C ASP A 328 -15.59 2.92 -21.77
N GLY A 329 -16.54 2.23 -22.42
CA GLY A 329 -17.68 1.63 -21.72
C GLY A 329 -18.73 2.64 -21.22
N ASN A 330 -18.69 3.89 -21.69
CA ASN A 330 -19.76 4.87 -21.52
C ASN A 330 -20.73 4.88 -22.74
N GLU A 331 -21.73 5.76 -22.71
CA GLU A 331 -22.72 5.96 -23.78
C GLU A 331 -22.31 7.10 -24.74
N ILE A 332 -21.01 7.33 -24.90
CA ILE A 332 -20.47 8.46 -25.68
C ILE A 332 -20.51 8.11 -27.17
N GLN A 333 -21.11 8.99 -27.97
CA GLN A 333 -21.02 8.90 -29.43
C GLN A 333 -19.86 9.78 -29.94
N PRO A 334 -18.94 9.23 -30.75
CA PRO A 334 -17.93 10.03 -31.44
C PRO A 334 -18.55 11.11 -32.34
N PRO A 335 -17.83 12.21 -32.63
CA PRO A 335 -16.44 12.48 -32.28
C PRO A 335 -16.25 13.12 -30.89
N ILE A 336 -15.03 13.02 -30.36
CA ILE A 336 -14.64 13.79 -29.16
C ILE A 336 -14.66 15.29 -29.50
N PRO A 337 -15.31 16.12 -28.68
CA PRO A 337 -15.31 17.57 -28.87
C PRO A 337 -13.89 18.16 -28.96
N LEU A 338 -13.67 19.00 -29.98
CA LEU A 338 -12.36 19.63 -30.23
C LEU A 338 -11.94 20.58 -29.10
N ASP A 339 -12.90 21.17 -28.40
CA ASP A 339 -12.68 22.06 -27.25
C ASP A 339 -11.95 21.38 -26.09
N ILE A 340 -12.10 20.06 -25.92
CA ILE A 340 -11.30 19.27 -24.96
C ILE A 340 -9.82 19.32 -25.32
N MET A 341 -9.49 19.14 -26.60
CA MET A 341 -8.11 19.16 -27.08
C MET A 341 -7.50 20.56 -27.00
N ILE A 342 -8.32 21.60 -27.18
CA ILE A 342 -7.91 22.99 -27.03
C ILE A 342 -7.59 23.31 -25.56
N CYS A 343 -8.42 22.84 -24.64
CA CYS A 343 -8.23 23.06 -23.21
C CYS A 343 -7.05 22.26 -22.64
N PHE A 344 -7.03 20.95 -22.88
CA PHE A 344 -6.05 20.02 -22.33
C PHE A 344 -4.95 19.73 -23.35
N ARG A 345 -4.10 20.73 -23.61
CA ARG A 345 -3.02 20.63 -24.61
C ARG A 345 -1.95 19.58 -24.30
N LEU A 346 -1.88 19.12 -23.05
CA LEU A 346 -0.97 18.06 -22.61
C LEU A 346 -1.58 16.66 -22.72
N LEU A 347 -2.82 16.53 -23.21
CA LEU A 347 -3.53 15.27 -23.33
C LEU A 347 -2.83 14.38 -24.36
N GLN A 348 -2.32 13.25 -23.90
CA GLN A 348 -1.56 12.29 -24.71
C GLN A 348 -2.46 11.18 -25.25
N ALA A 349 -3.50 10.82 -24.50
CA ALA A 349 -4.44 9.79 -24.89
C ALA A 349 -5.85 10.07 -24.38
N VAL A 350 -6.84 9.80 -25.24
CA VAL A 350 -8.23 9.64 -24.85
C VAL A 350 -8.71 8.28 -25.32
N ILE A 351 -9.23 7.49 -24.39
CA ILE A 351 -9.75 6.14 -24.67
C ILE A 351 -11.27 6.19 -24.60
N ILE A 352 -11.97 5.73 -25.64
CA ILE A 352 -13.43 5.68 -25.77
C ILE A 352 -13.86 4.32 -26.30
#